data_AF-A0A962UBP1-F1
#
_entry.id   AF-A0A962UBP1-F1
#
_cell.length_a   1.000
_cell.length_b   1.000
_cell.length_c   1.000
_cell.angle_alpha   90.00
_cell.angle_beta   90.00
_cell.angle_gamma   90.00
#
_symmetry.space_group_name_H-M   'P 1'
#
loop_
_entity.id
_entity.type
_entity.pdbx_description
1 polymer ?
#
loop_
_entity_poly.entity_id
_entity_poly.type
_entity_poly.pdbx_seq_one_letter_code
_entity_poly.pdbx_strand_id
1 'polypeptide(L)'
;SQVIAAADWNAVYSWLEALPAGRPRHLLILSSIPVVHPDFSIIEQMLSIFPGQQALEDDLRDHWNSPAHKQERLRFIHRLLALSQARQCRVTLLSGDVHVGAVGIITSNRNNAVDRSTQVISQLTSSGIVHPAPPGVMLFFLESVMDKQYVDDRDITSGMTPFPGTRTHFIGTRNWLALEPDERGRVWANWHVEDITQPYTKVIHPIKSVP
;
A
#
# COMPACT_ATOMS: atom_id res chain seq x y z
N SER A 1 -14.46 9.02 -13.57
CA SER A 1 -13.23 9.63 -13.00
C SER A 1 -12.03 8.73 -13.35
N GLN A 2 -10.81 9.27 -13.28
CA GLN A 2 -9.54 8.51 -13.35
C GLN A 2 -8.70 8.94 -12.15
N VAL A 3 -7.93 8.03 -11.55
CA VAL A 3 -7.00 8.41 -10.47
C VAL A 3 -5.78 9.11 -11.05
N ILE A 4 -5.30 8.65 -12.20
CA ILE A 4 -4.19 9.24 -12.95
C ILE A 4 -4.65 9.55 -14.37
N ALA A 5 -4.51 10.80 -14.83
CA ALA A 5 -4.92 11.18 -16.16
C ALA A 5 -4.08 10.48 -17.23
N ALA A 6 -4.66 10.24 -18.42
CA ALA A 6 -3.98 9.52 -19.51
C ALA A 6 -2.63 10.13 -19.91
N ALA A 7 -2.49 11.46 -19.86
CA ALA A 7 -1.22 12.15 -20.15
C ALA A 7 -0.15 11.90 -19.08
N ASP A 8 -0.55 11.83 -17.80
CA ASP A 8 0.35 11.62 -16.67
C ASP A 8 0.89 10.19 -16.63
N TRP A 9 0.12 9.23 -17.12
CA TRP A 9 0.60 7.85 -17.29
C TRP A 9 1.88 7.78 -18.13
N ASN A 10 1.91 8.50 -19.25
CA ASN A 10 3.10 8.54 -20.11
C ASN A 10 4.29 9.18 -19.37
N ALA A 11 4.06 10.26 -18.62
CA ALA A 11 5.12 10.89 -17.85
C ALA A 11 5.69 9.96 -16.75
N VAL A 12 4.82 9.27 -16.01
CA VAL A 12 5.22 8.27 -15.01
C VAL A 12 6.03 7.15 -15.67
N TYR A 13 5.55 6.61 -16.78
CA TYR A 13 6.24 5.50 -17.46
C TYR A 13 7.58 5.93 -18.04
N SER A 14 7.64 7.07 -18.74
CA SER A 14 8.89 7.60 -19.28
C SER A 14 9.90 7.88 -18.16
N TRP A 15 9.46 8.36 -17.00
CA TRP A 15 10.34 8.56 -15.85
C TRP A 15 10.88 7.23 -15.30
N LEU A 16 10.03 6.21 -15.15
CA LEU A 16 10.43 4.87 -14.70
C LEU A 16 11.41 4.20 -15.68
N GLU A 17 11.21 4.42 -16.98
CA GLU A 17 12.09 3.91 -18.04
C GLU A 17 13.43 4.67 -18.09
N ALA A 18 13.42 5.98 -17.85
CA ALA A 18 14.61 6.84 -17.83
C ALA A 18 15.48 6.69 -16.58
N LEU A 19 15.08 5.86 -15.60
CA LEU A 19 15.90 5.58 -14.42
C LEU A 19 17.31 5.12 -14.86
N PRO A 20 18.40 5.71 -14.30
CA PRO A 20 19.76 5.42 -14.71
C PRO A 20 20.08 3.92 -14.71
N ALA A 21 21.07 3.50 -15.50
CA ALA A 21 21.49 2.09 -15.59
C ALA A 21 22.04 1.51 -14.26
N GLY A 22 22.26 2.35 -13.24
CA GLY A 22 22.48 1.88 -11.87
C GLY A 22 21.27 1.10 -11.36
N ARG A 23 21.50 0.07 -10.53
CA ARG A 23 20.42 -0.74 -9.96
C ARG A 23 19.91 -0.08 -8.66
N PRO A 24 18.83 0.73 -8.67
CA PRO A 24 18.26 1.21 -7.42
C PRO A 24 17.86 0.00 -6.57
N ARG A 25 18.28 -0.02 -5.30
CA ARG A 25 17.92 -1.12 -4.39
C ARG A 25 16.44 -1.07 -4.02
N HIS A 26 15.89 0.14 -3.94
CA HIS A 26 14.50 0.42 -3.60
C HIS A 26 13.92 1.43 -4.58
N LEU A 27 12.66 1.24 -4.94
CA LEU A 27 11.81 2.21 -5.63
C LEU A 27 10.64 2.53 -4.72
N LEU A 28 10.62 3.75 -4.20
CA LEU A 28 9.55 4.27 -3.36
C LEU A 28 8.58 5.08 -4.23
N ILE A 29 7.30 4.77 -4.16
CA ILE A 29 6.27 5.49 -4.92
C ILE A 29 5.24 6.02 -3.95
N LEU A 30 5.05 7.34 -3.97
CA LEU A 30 4.03 8.02 -3.18
C LEU A 30 2.73 8.08 -3.97
N SER A 31 1.66 7.53 -3.41
CA SER A 31 0.27 7.66 -3.88
C SER A 31 -0.53 8.32 -2.77
N SER A 32 -1.32 9.36 -3.08
CA SER A 32 -2.14 10.08 -2.09
C SER A 32 -3.00 9.13 -1.26
N ILE A 33 -3.63 8.18 -1.95
CA ILE A 33 -4.47 7.12 -1.39
C ILE A 33 -3.83 5.73 -1.53
N PRO A 34 -4.09 4.79 -0.60
CA PRO A 34 -3.51 3.46 -0.65
C PRO A 34 -3.94 2.64 -1.86
N VAL A 35 -2.98 2.00 -2.54
CA VAL A 35 -3.26 1.04 -3.62
C VAL A 35 -3.75 -0.30 -3.04
N VAL A 36 -3.35 -0.62 -1.81
CA VAL A 36 -3.83 -1.78 -1.05
C VAL A 36 -4.54 -1.27 0.19
N HIS A 37 -5.84 -1.53 0.25
CA HIS A 37 -6.73 -1.20 1.34
C HIS A 37 -7.92 -2.19 1.31
N PRO A 38 -8.82 -2.22 2.31
CA PRO A 38 -10.07 -2.99 2.21
C PRO A 38 -10.80 -2.72 0.90
N ASP A 39 -11.46 -3.76 0.38
CA ASP A 39 -12.27 -3.63 -0.82
C ASP A 39 -13.46 -2.71 -0.55
N PHE A 40 -13.89 -2.00 -1.61
CA PHE A 40 -15.00 -1.06 -1.56
C PHE A 40 -16.28 -1.69 -0.97
N SER A 41 -16.58 -2.96 -1.28
CA SER A 41 -17.76 -3.66 -0.76
C SER A 41 -17.76 -3.80 0.77
N ILE A 42 -16.59 -3.91 1.40
CA ILE A 42 -16.48 -3.95 2.86
C ILE A 42 -16.76 -2.58 3.44
N ILE A 43 -16.26 -1.54 2.79
CA ILE A 43 -16.42 -0.19 3.29
C ILE A 43 -17.87 0.29 3.08
N GLU A 44 -18.53 -0.08 1.99
CA GLU A 44 -19.98 0.13 1.80
C GLU A 44 -20.82 -0.57 2.87
N GLN A 45 -20.49 -1.82 3.21
CA GLN A 45 -21.16 -2.54 4.30
C GLN A 45 -20.97 -1.83 5.64
N MET A 46 -19.76 -1.34 5.89
CA MET A 46 -19.44 -0.56 7.09
C MET A 46 -20.27 0.73 7.15
N LEU A 47 -20.31 1.51 6.07
CA LEU A 47 -21.10 2.75 5.97
C LEU A 47 -22.60 2.50 6.15
N SER A 48 -23.11 1.38 5.65
CA SER A 48 -24.51 0.98 5.83
C SER A 48 -24.85 0.70 7.31
N ILE A 49 -23.87 0.23 8.09
CA ILE A 49 -24.01 -0.02 9.54
C ILE A 49 -23.82 1.28 10.34
N PHE A 50 -22.97 2.19 9.86
CA PHE A 50 -22.64 3.47 10.52
C PHE A 50 -23.01 4.67 9.62
N PRO A 51 -24.31 5.00 9.48
CA PRO A 51 -24.77 6.06 8.59
C PRO A 51 -24.30 7.46 9.05
N GLY A 52 -24.23 8.41 8.10
CA GLY A 52 -23.89 9.82 8.37
C GLY A 52 -22.42 10.19 8.10
N GLN A 53 -21.67 9.32 7.43
CA GLN A 53 -20.26 9.52 7.09
C GLN A 53 -20.10 10.00 5.63
N GLN A 54 -20.75 11.11 5.27
CA GLN A 54 -20.81 11.61 3.88
C GLN A 54 -19.41 11.95 3.31
N ALA A 55 -18.52 12.51 4.12
CA ALA A 55 -17.14 12.78 3.70
C ALA A 55 -16.39 11.48 3.37
N LEU A 56 -16.58 10.44 4.19
CA LEU A 56 -15.99 9.13 3.95
C LEU A 56 -16.55 8.47 2.69
N GLU A 57 -17.86 8.59 2.44
CA GLU A 57 -18.50 8.09 1.20
C GLU A 57 -17.89 8.70 -0.08
N ASP A 58 -17.57 9.99 -0.07
CA ASP A 58 -16.97 10.66 -1.22
C ASP A 58 -15.49 10.28 -1.40
N ASP A 59 -14.70 10.23 -0.32
CA ASP A 59 -13.30 9.77 -0.37
C ASP A 59 -13.18 8.35 -0.93
N LEU A 60 -14.17 7.49 -0.63
CA LEU A 60 -14.20 6.10 -1.11
C LEU A 60 -14.45 5.96 -2.61
N ARG A 61 -15.12 6.92 -3.24
CA ARG A 61 -15.34 6.89 -4.70
C ARG A 61 -14.05 7.10 -5.46
N ASP A 62 -13.13 7.87 -4.88
CA ASP A 62 -11.82 8.18 -5.47
C ASP A 62 -10.76 7.10 -5.17
N HIS A 63 -11.08 6.11 -4.33
CA HIS A 63 -10.15 5.02 -4.00
C HIS A 63 -9.83 4.10 -5.18
N TRP A 64 -8.58 3.63 -5.22
CA TRP A 64 -8.09 2.63 -6.20
C TRP A 64 -8.93 1.34 -6.26
N ASN A 65 -9.58 0.98 -5.16
CA ASN A 65 -10.42 -0.22 -5.06
C ASN A 65 -11.88 0.01 -5.51
N SER A 66 -12.27 1.25 -5.84
CA SER A 66 -13.61 1.51 -6.36
C SER A 66 -13.79 0.81 -7.71
N PRO A 67 -15.00 0.31 -8.05
CA PRO A 67 -15.23 -0.39 -9.32
C PRO A 67 -14.78 0.38 -10.56
N ALA A 68 -14.86 1.72 -10.50
CA ALA A 68 -14.43 2.61 -11.58
C ALA A 68 -12.90 2.61 -11.82
N HIS A 69 -12.11 2.31 -10.78
CA HIS A 69 -10.65 2.40 -10.79
C HIS A 69 -9.93 1.05 -10.79
N LYS A 70 -10.64 -0.07 -10.59
CA LYS A 70 -10.05 -1.42 -10.53
C LYS A 70 -9.15 -1.74 -11.74
N GLN A 71 -9.56 -1.39 -12.96
CA GLN A 71 -8.75 -1.64 -14.16
C GLN A 71 -7.48 -0.77 -14.21
N GLU A 72 -7.60 0.47 -13.76
CA GLU A 72 -6.47 1.39 -13.66
C GLU A 72 -5.45 0.92 -12.62
N ARG A 73 -5.95 0.51 -11.44
CA ARG A 73 -5.17 -0.12 -10.37
C ARG A 73 -4.44 -1.37 -10.86
N LEU A 74 -5.12 -2.26 -11.57
CA LEU A 74 -4.52 -3.49 -12.12
C LEU A 74 -3.39 -3.16 -13.09
N ARG A 75 -3.62 -2.23 -14.03
CA ARG A 75 -2.57 -1.79 -14.95
C ARG A 75 -1.36 -1.29 -14.17
N PHE A 76 -1.56 -0.50 -13.13
CA PHE A 76 -0.47 0.00 -12.29
C PHE A 76 0.32 -1.14 -11.63
N ILE A 77 -0.37 -2.05 -10.95
CA ILE A 77 0.23 -3.20 -10.25
C ILE A 77 1.07 -4.05 -11.20
N HIS A 78 0.54 -4.39 -12.38
CA HIS A 78 1.27 -5.17 -13.39
C HIS A 78 2.57 -4.49 -13.82
N ARG A 79 2.53 -3.16 -14.01
CA ARG A 79 3.72 -2.39 -14.40
C ARG A 79 4.77 -2.37 -13.31
N LEU A 80 4.37 -2.21 -12.06
CA LEU A 80 5.28 -2.22 -10.92
C LEU A 80 5.94 -3.58 -10.71
N LEU A 81 5.18 -4.68 -10.87
CA LEU A 81 5.72 -6.04 -10.82
C LEU A 81 6.73 -6.28 -11.95
N ALA A 82 6.40 -5.87 -13.18
CA ALA A 82 7.30 -5.98 -14.32
C ALA A 82 8.59 -5.16 -14.13
N LEU A 83 8.47 -3.94 -13.60
CA LEU A 83 9.60 -3.07 -13.31
C LEU A 83 10.49 -3.63 -12.20
N SER A 84 9.89 -4.11 -11.11
CA SER A 84 10.57 -4.78 -10.01
C SER A 84 11.42 -5.95 -10.52
N GLN A 85 10.87 -6.76 -11.42
CA GLN A 85 11.60 -7.86 -12.07
C GLN A 85 12.70 -7.38 -13.02
N ALA A 86 12.42 -6.42 -13.90
CA ALA A 86 13.37 -5.96 -14.91
C ALA A 86 14.56 -5.21 -14.29
N ARG A 87 14.30 -4.39 -13.27
CA ARG A 87 15.32 -3.58 -12.58
C ARG A 87 15.87 -4.25 -11.33
N GLN A 88 15.28 -5.37 -10.92
CA GLN A 88 15.66 -6.10 -9.70
C GLN A 88 15.74 -5.17 -8.47
N CYS A 89 14.70 -4.36 -8.31
CA CYS A 89 14.57 -3.34 -7.27
C CYS A 89 13.33 -3.59 -6.41
N ARG A 90 13.43 -3.31 -5.11
CA ARG A 90 12.30 -3.46 -4.18
C ARG A 90 11.30 -2.32 -4.38
N VAL A 91 10.11 -2.62 -4.88
CA VAL A 91 9.04 -1.62 -4.98
C VAL A 91 8.27 -1.52 -3.65
N THR A 92 8.10 -0.30 -3.15
CA THR A 92 7.29 0.01 -1.97
C THR A 92 6.41 1.22 -2.26
N LEU A 93 5.11 1.04 -2.04
CA LEU A 93 4.10 2.07 -2.15
C LEU A 93 3.93 2.75 -0.78
N LEU A 94 3.85 4.08 -0.79
CA LEU A 94 3.66 4.92 0.37
C LEU A 94 2.37 5.70 0.19
N SER A 95 1.53 5.75 1.23
CA SER A 95 0.29 6.53 1.20
C SER A 95 -0.08 7.09 2.56
N GLY A 96 -1.03 8.02 2.55
CA GLY A 96 -1.63 8.61 3.74
C GLY A 96 -3.15 8.65 3.65
N ASP A 97 -3.72 9.64 4.34
CA ASP A 97 -5.09 10.14 4.16
C ASP A 97 -6.25 9.24 4.60
N VAL A 98 -6.01 7.97 4.92
CA VAL A 98 -7.09 7.03 5.35
C VAL A 98 -7.26 6.91 6.87
N HIS A 99 -6.80 7.91 7.64
CA HIS A 99 -6.96 8.01 9.10
C HIS A 99 -6.36 6.85 9.95
N VAL A 100 -5.80 5.83 9.32
CA VAL A 100 -5.22 4.65 9.98
C VAL A 100 -3.79 4.40 9.50
N GLY A 101 -2.95 3.88 10.41
CA GLY A 101 -1.72 3.20 10.03
C GLY A 101 -2.04 1.78 9.56
N ALA A 102 -1.47 1.34 8.43
CA ALA A 102 -1.72 0.01 7.90
C ALA A 102 -0.56 -0.51 7.05
N VAL A 103 -0.49 -1.84 6.88
CA VAL A 103 0.44 -2.50 5.96
C VAL A 103 -0.32 -3.45 5.06
N GLY A 104 -0.13 -3.29 3.75
CA GLY A 104 -0.66 -4.17 2.72
C GLY A 104 0.45 -4.83 1.92
N ILE A 105 0.14 -5.96 1.30
CA ILE A 105 1.05 -6.69 0.42
C ILE A 105 0.32 -7.05 -0.86
N ILE A 106 0.99 -6.85 -2.01
CA ILE A 106 0.62 -7.48 -3.28
C ILE A 106 1.65 -8.55 -3.58
N THR A 107 1.19 -9.74 -3.96
CA THR A 107 2.02 -10.86 -4.37
C THR A 107 1.61 -11.34 -5.76
N SER A 108 2.60 -11.71 -6.57
CA SER A 108 2.37 -12.44 -7.82
C SER A 108 3.04 -13.81 -7.80
N ASN A 109 2.26 -14.83 -8.17
CA ASN A 109 2.72 -16.22 -8.26
C ASN A 109 3.02 -16.66 -9.70
N ARG A 110 3.12 -15.72 -10.64
CA ARG A 110 3.43 -16.01 -12.04
C ARG A 110 4.77 -16.73 -12.16
N ASN A 111 4.81 -17.79 -12.96
CA ASN A 111 5.94 -18.72 -13.05
C ASN A 111 7.18 -18.18 -13.80
N ASN A 112 7.19 -16.91 -14.18
CA ASN A 112 8.25 -16.29 -15.00
C ASN A 112 9.26 -15.47 -14.19
N ALA A 113 9.14 -15.39 -12.86
CA ALA A 113 10.05 -14.64 -12.03
C ALA A 113 11.30 -15.46 -11.65
N VAL A 114 12.48 -14.97 -12.06
CA VAL A 114 13.78 -15.55 -11.69
C VAL A 114 14.02 -15.45 -10.18
N ASP A 115 13.70 -14.29 -9.58
CA ASP A 115 13.68 -14.09 -8.14
C ASP A 115 12.25 -13.77 -7.68
N ARG A 116 11.64 -14.65 -6.88
CA ARG A 116 10.30 -14.48 -6.32
C ARG A 116 10.19 -13.24 -5.44
N SER A 117 11.30 -12.75 -4.89
CA SER A 117 11.31 -11.51 -4.10
C SER A 117 10.95 -10.27 -4.92
N THR A 118 11.08 -10.32 -6.25
CA THR A 118 10.60 -9.26 -7.18
C THR A 118 9.08 -9.22 -7.33
N GLN A 119 8.39 -10.30 -6.97
CA GLN A 119 6.96 -10.45 -7.13
C GLN A 119 6.17 -10.04 -5.89
N VAL A 120 6.77 -9.19 -5.05
CA VAL A 120 6.16 -8.69 -3.81
C VAL A 120 6.30 -7.18 -3.76
N ILE A 121 5.16 -6.49 -3.67
CA ILE A 121 5.07 -5.05 -3.46
C ILE A 121 4.49 -4.81 -2.06
N SER A 122 5.13 -3.95 -1.27
CA SER A 122 4.60 -3.53 0.02
C SER A 122 3.87 -2.19 -0.11
N GLN A 123 2.69 -2.10 0.48
CA GLN A 123 1.97 -0.86 0.72
C GLN A 123 2.15 -0.47 2.18
N LEU A 124 2.69 0.73 2.42
CA LEU A 124 2.82 1.30 3.76
C LEU A 124 1.91 2.52 3.82
N THR A 125 1.01 2.50 4.79
CA THR A 125 0.03 3.56 4.97
C THR A 125 0.19 4.18 6.34
N SER A 126 0.24 5.51 6.38
CA SER A 126 0.17 6.30 7.62
C SER A 126 -1.17 7.00 7.73
N SER A 127 -1.53 7.45 8.94
CA SER A 127 -2.73 8.28 9.12
C SER A 127 -2.49 9.73 8.67
N GLY A 128 -3.56 10.51 8.50
CA GLY A 128 -3.46 11.97 8.49
C GLY A 128 -3.15 12.52 9.89
N ILE A 129 -2.13 13.38 10.02
CA ILE A 129 -1.70 13.95 11.31
C ILE A 129 -2.80 14.82 11.96
N VAL A 130 -3.59 15.51 11.14
CA VAL A 130 -4.58 16.51 11.58
C VAL A 130 -5.97 15.94 11.82
N HIS A 131 -6.24 14.71 11.37
CA HIS A 131 -7.58 14.14 11.43
C HIS A 131 -7.76 13.25 12.67
N PRO A 132 -8.95 13.29 13.31
CA PRO A 132 -9.27 12.36 14.38
C PRO A 132 -9.20 10.91 13.89
N ALA A 133 -8.75 10.03 14.77
CA ALA A 133 -8.79 8.61 14.52
C ALA A 133 -10.24 8.12 14.31
N PRO A 134 -10.44 7.05 13.52
CA PRO A 134 -11.77 6.47 13.36
C PRO A 134 -12.33 5.97 14.69
N PRO A 135 -13.66 6.00 14.89
CA PRO A 135 -14.28 5.45 16.09
C PRO A 135 -13.88 3.97 16.31
N GLY A 136 -13.68 3.55 17.57
CA GLY A 136 -13.21 2.20 17.89
C GLY A 136 -14.10 1.08 17.32
N VAL A 137 -15.41 1.31 17.23
CA VAL A 137 -16.36 0.36 16.63
C VAL A 137 -16.13 0.15 15.13
N MET A 138 -15.71 1.20 14.42
CA MET A 138 -15.39 1.16 13.00
C MET A 138 -14.11 0.38 12.76
N LEU A 139 -13.08 0.61 13.58
CA LEU A 139 -11.84 -0.16 13.55
C LEU A 139 -12.11 -1.65 13.83
N PHE A 140 -12.93 -1.96 14.84
CA PHE A 140 -13.32 -3.33 15.15
C PHE A 140 -14.02 -4.02 13.96
N PHE A 141 -14.94 -3.31 13.29
CA PHE A 141 -15.58 -3.84 12.09
C PHE A 141 -14.56 -4.12 11.00
N LEU A 142 -13.68 -3.16 10.70
CA LEU A 142 -12.62 -3.35 9.69
C LEU A 142 -11.75 -4.56 10.03
N GLU A 143 -11.26 -4.68 11.27
CA GLU A 143 -10.46 -5.84 11.71
C GLU A 143 -11.18 -7.17 11.48
N SER A 144 -12.48 -7.25 11.73
CA SER A 144 -13.27 -8.49 11.60
C SER A 144 -13.34 -9.03 10.17
N VAL A 145 -12.98 -8.22 9.17
CA VAL A 145 -13.07 -8.56 7.75
C VAL A 145 -11.71 -8.49 7.03
N MET A 146 -10.60 -8.32 7.78
CA MET A 146 -9.26 -8.10 7.21
C MET A 146 -8.48 -9.35 6.82
N ASP A 147 -8.78 -10.52 7.40
CA ASP A 147 -8.09 -11.78 7.11
C ASP A 147 -8.35 -12.33 5.69
N LYS A 148 -8.96 -11.52 4.83
CA LYS A 148 -9.26 -11.87 3.44
C LYS A 148 -8.14 -11.39 2.53
N GLN A 149 -7.52 -12.35 1.86
CA GLN A 149 -6.70 -12.09 0.69
C GLN A 149 -7.63 -11.93 -0.53
N TYR A 150 -7.42 -10.87 -1.29
CA TYR A 150 -8.17 -10.56 -2.50
C TYR A 150 -7.43 -11.09 -3.73
N VAL A 151 -8.18 -11.70 -4.64
CA VAL A 151 -7.69 -12.04 -5.97
C VAL A 151 -7.90 -10.83 -6.87
N ASP A 152 -6.80 -10.15 -7.20
CA ASP A 152 -6.83 -8.96 -8.05
C ASP A 152 -6.93 -9.34 -9.53
N ASP A 153 -6.15 -10.35 -9.93
CA ASP A 153 -6.08 -10.89 -11.29
C ASP A 153 -5.51 -12.31 -11.23
N ARG A 154 -5.44 -13.00 -12.37
CA ARG A 154 -4.80 -14.31 -12.47
C ARG A 154 -3.37 -14.26 -11.90
N ASP A 155 -3.16 -15.07 -10.87
CA ASP A 155 -1.91 -15.23 -10.12
C ASP A 155 -1.41 -13.94 -9.45
N ILE A 156 -2.28 -12.93 -9.23
CA ILE A 156 -1.99 -11.71 -8.48
C ILE A 156 -3.02 -11.57 -7.36
N THR A 157 -2.51 -11.39 -6.15
CA THR A 157 -3.33 -11.20 -4.97
C THR A 157 -2.85 -10.05 -4.12
N SER A 158 -3.76 -9.41 -3.40
CA SER A 158 -3.43 -8.39 -2.40
C SER A 158 -4.14 -8.65 -1.09
N GLY A 159 -3.58 -8.16 0.01
CA GLY A 159 -4.18 -8.31 1.32
C GLY A 159 -3.52 -7.42 2.35
N MET A 160 -4.24 -7.18 3.45
CA MET A 160 -3.68 -6.52 4.62
C MET A 160 -2.85 -7.53 5.41
N THR A 161 -1.82 -7.06 6.10
CA THR A 161 -1.04 -7.87 7.04
C THR A 161 -1.18 -7.31 8.44
N PRO A 162 -1.05 -8.12 9.50
CA PRO A 162 -0.93 -7.61 10.85
C PRO A 162 0.12 -6.51 10.92
N PHE A 163 -0.26 -5.41 11.54
CA PHE A 163 0.57 -4.24 11.71
C PHE A 163 1.81 -4.62 12.53
N PRO A 164 3.01 -4.12 12.20
CA PRO A 164 4.26 -4.59 12.79
C PRO A 164 4.22 -4.58 14.32
N GLY A 165 4.57 -5.70 14.96
CA GLY A 165 4.58 -5.81 16.41
C GLY A 165 3.20 -5.93 17.08
N THR A 166 2.12 -6.09 16.31
CA THR A 166 0.75 -6.21 16.82
C THR A 166 0.04 -7.44 16.26
N ARG A 167 -1.21 -7.68 16.72
CA ARG A 167 -2.12 -8.69 16.16
C ARG A 167 -3.23 -8.07 15.31
N THR A 168 -3.33 -6.75 15.27
CA THR A 168 -4.34 -6.00 14.50
C THR A 168 -3.76 -5.59 13.17
N HIS A 169 -4.58 -5.41 12.15
CA HIS A 169 -4.17 -4.94 10.82
C HIS A 169 -4.01 -3.42 10.76
N PHE A 170 -4.68 -2.70 11.65
CA PHE A 170 -4.73 -1.24 11.68
C PHE A 170 -4.25 -0.65 13.00
N ILE A 171 -3.71 0.56 12.90
CA ILE A 171 -3.52 1.49 14.01
C ILE A 171 -4.47 2.67 13.79
N GLY A 172 -5.56 2.71 14.56
CA GLY A 172 -6.49 3.83 14.59
C GLY A 172 -6.07 4.90 15.58
N THR A 173 -4.85 5.39 15.43
CA THR A 173 -4.29 6.49 16.21
C THR A 173 -3.43 7.34 15.27
N ARG A 174 -3.38 8.66 15.52
CA ARG A 174 -2.51 9.56 14.76
C ARG A 174 -1.08 9.04 14.74
N ASN A 175 -0.50 8.98 13.56
CA ASN A 175 0.82 8.47 13.30
C ASN A 175 1.43 9.08 12.04
N TRP A 176 2.75 9.01 11.95
CA TRP A 176 3.51 9.33 10.74
C TRP A 176 4.59 8.27 10.50
N LEU A 177 5.00 8.12 9.24
CA LEU A 177 5.95 7.11 8.80
C LEU A 177 7.31 7.74 8.47
N ALA A 178 8.34 7.34 9.20
CA ALA A 178 9.73 7.63 8.86
C ALA A 178 10.31 6.49 8.01
N LEU A 179 11.10 6.81 6.99
CA LEU A 179 11.88 5.85 6.22
C LEU A 179 13.37 6.13 6.43
N GLU A 180 14.04 5.23 7.13
CA GLU A 180 15.45 5.37 7.50
C GLU A 180 16.29 4.31 6.76
N PRO A 181 17.02 4.68 5.70
CA PRO A 181 17.92 3.76 5.03
C PRO A 181 19.15 3.46 5.88
N ASP A 182 19.67 2.23 5.79
CA ASP A 182 20.92 1.83 6.47
C ASP A 182 22.05 1.46 5.50
N GLU A 183 23.25 1.27 6.05
CA GLU A 183 24.47 0.92 5.30
C GLU A 183 24.37 -0.42 4.54
N ARG A 184 23.49 -1.33 5.00
CA ARG A 184 23.22 -2.61 4.32
C ARG A 184 22.22 -2.44 3.17
N GLY A 185 21.75 -1.22 2.93
CA GLY A 185 20.75 -0.88 1.93
C GLY A 185 19.37 -1.42 2.27
N ARG A 186 19.06 -1.64 3.55
CA ARG A 186 17.68 -1.86 4.02
C ARG A 186 17.03 -0.50 4.26
N VAL A 187 15.70 -0.46 4.21
CA VAL A 187 14.92 0.70 4.65
C VAL A 187 14.14 0.31 5.89
N TRP A 188 14.31 1.06 6.97
CA TRP A 188 13.58 0.93 8.21
C TRP A 188 12.35 1.83 8.15
N ALA A 189 11.17 1.22 8.07
CA ALA A 189 9.90 1.92 8.08
C ALA A 189 9.38 1.98 9.50
N ASN A 190 9.43 3.16 10.10
CA ASN A 190 9.09 3.43 11.50
C ASN A 190 7.80 4.24 11.58
N TRP A 191 6.74 3.65 12.11
CA TRP A 191 5.53 4.39 12.45
C TRP A 191 5.66 4.95 13.85
N HIS A 192 5.71 6.28 13.94
CA HIS A 192 5.62 7.02 15.19
C HIS A 192 4.15 7.28 15.47
N VAL A 193 3.63 6.62 16.51
CA VAL A 193 2.23 6.67 16.89
C VAL A 193 2.09 7.58 18.10
N GLU A 194 1.07 8.42 18.11
CA GLU A 194 0.75 9.29 19.24
C GLU A 194 0.61 8.48 20.53
N ASP A 195 1.18 9.02 21.61
CA ASP A 195 1.23 8.43 22.96
C ASP A 195 1.96 7.07 23.05
N ILE A 196 2.68 6.66 22.01
CA ILE A 196 3.53 5.47 22.01
C ILE A 196 5.01 5.88 21.93
N THR A 197 5.79 5.50 22.94
CA THR A 197 7.21 5.89 23.04
C THR A 197 8.09 5.27 21.95
N GLN A 198 7.84 4.01 21.58
CA GLN A 198 8.67 3.27 20.63
C GLN A 198 7.95 3.12 19.29
N PRO A 199 8.62 3.40 18.16
CA PRO A 199 7.98 3.23 16.87
C PRO A 199 7.69 1.76 16.59
N TYR A 200 6.60 1.52 15.86
CA TYR A 200 6.39 0.21 15.23
C TYR A 200 7.25 0.15 13.98
N THR A 201 8.03 -0.92 13.83
CA THR A 201 9.06 -0.98 12.78
C THR A 201 8.86 -2.15 11.85
N LYS A 202 8.90 -1.87 10.54
CA LYS A 202 9.03 -2.87 9.47
C LYS A 202 10.34 -2.64 8.71
N VAL A 203 11.17 -3.67 8.63
CA VAL A 203 12.41 -3.62 7.84
C VAL A 203 12.12 -4.10 6.41
N ILE A 204 12.50 -3.28 5.43
CA ILE A 204 12.33 -3.57 4.01
C ILE A 204 13.70 -3.93 3.44
N HIS A 205 13.83 -5.18 3.02
CA HIS A 205 15.07 -5.69 2.45
C HIS A 205 15.14 -5.40 0.94
N PRO A 206 16.33 -5.02 0.43
CA PRO A 206 16.53 -4.91 -1.00
C PRO A 206 16.41 -6.28 -1.65
N ILE A 207 16.11 -6.30 -2.95
CA ILE A 207 16.16 -7.53 -3.75
C ILE A 207 17.62 -7.97 -3.85
N LYS A 208 17.91 -9.21 -3.45
CA LYS A 208 19.27 -9.76 -3.53
C LYS A 208 19.69 -9.77 -5.00
N SER A 209 20.95 -9.44 -5.29
CA SER A 209 21.50 -9.75 -6.60
C SER A 209 21.51 -11.26 -6.75
N VAL A 210 20.84 -11.78 -7.78
CA VAL A 210 21.12 -13.13 -8.26
C VAL A 210 22.61 -13.12 -8.66
N PRO A 211 23.42 -14.07 -8.15
CA PRO A 211 24.84 -14.17 -8.52
C PRO A 211 25.02 -14.39 -10.02
#